data_AF-A0A0V1DLN6-F1
#
_entry.id   AF-A0A0V1DLN6-F1
#
_cell.length_a   1.000
_cell.length_b   1.000
_cell.length_c   1.000
_cell.angle_alpha   90.00
_cell.angle_beta   90.00
_cell.angle_gamma   90.00
#
_symmetry.space_group_name_H-M   'P 1'
#
loop_
_entity.id
_entity.type
_entity.pdbx_description
1 polymer ?
#
loop_
_entity_poly.entity_id
_entity_poly.type
_entity_poly.pdbx_seq_one_letter_code
_entity_poly.pdbx_strand_id
1 'polypeptide(L)'
;LLSVENQEAARRMIKDLNNMMESGGFKLAKWASNDSSVLSDIAVDKRATTDNREILRTLGLHCNRERDEFTFVALITENEKNCTKRKLISDA
;
A
#
# COMPACT_ATOMS: atom_id res chain seq x y z
N LEU A 1 2.23 -8.22 8.53
CA LEU A 1 2.64 -8.78 7.23
C LEU A 1 3.04 -10.22 7.46
N LEU A 2 2.52 -11.16 6.67
CA LEU A 2 2.92 -12.56 6.73
C LEU A 2 4.00 -12.78 5.68
N SER A 3 5.13 -13.37 6.08
CA SER A 3 6.20 -13.76 5.18
C SER A 3 6.11 -15.26 4.89
N VAL A 4 6.39 -15.64 3.65
CA VAL A 4 6.30 -17.02 3.16
C VAL A 4 7.47 -17.30 2.22
N GLU A 5 7.85 -18.57 2.14
CA GLU A 5 9.08 -19.00 1.45
C GLU A 5 8.98 -18.90 -0.08
N ASN A 6 7.78 -19.07 -0.65
CA ASN A 6 7.55 -19.06 -2.10
C ASN A 6 6.10 -18.67 -2.46
N GLN A 7 5.85 -18.47 -3.75
CA GLN A 7 4.56 -18.03 -4.30
C GLN A 7 3.46 -19.07 -4.08
N GLU A 8 3.78 -20.37 -4.18
CA GLU A 8 2.83 -21.47 -3.98
C GLU A 8 2.33 -21.53 -2.53
N ALA A 9 3.24 -21.35 -1.57
CA ALA A 9 2.92 -21.25 -0.15
C ALA A 9 2.04 -20.03 0.12
N ALA A 10 2.31 -18.89 -0.55
CA ALA A 10 1.47 -17.70 -0.47
C ALA A 10 0.04 -17.99 -0.95
N ARG A 11 -0.12 -18.60 -2.13
CA ARG A 11 -1.44 -18.97 -2.68
C ARG A 11 -2.19 -19.94 -1.79
N ARG A 12 -1.51 -20.94 -1.25
CA ARG A 12 -2.09 -21.90 -0.29
C ARG A 12 -2.57 -21.20 0.98
N MET A 13 -1.74 -20.33 1.54
CA MET A 13 -2.08 -19.56 2.73
C MET A 13 -3.31 -18.67 2.52
N ILE A 14 -3.40 -18.00 1.36
CA ILE A 14 -4.59 -17.20 1.01
C ILE A 14 -5.84 -18.06 1.02
N LYS A 15 -5.79 -19.25 0.40
CA LYS A 15 -6.92 -20.19 0.37
C LYS A 15 -7.31 -20.66 1.76
N ASP A 16 -6.34 -21.07 2.56
CA ASP A 16 -6.57 -21.61 3.91
C ASP A 16 -7.18 -20.53 4.82
N LEU A 17 -6.70 -19.29 4.74
CA LEU A 17 -7.26 -18.14 5.46
C LEU A 17 -8.68 -17.80 5.01
N ASN A 18 -8.97 -17.82 3.71
CA ASN A 18 -10.34 -17.61 3.23
C ASN A 18 -11.29 -18.67 3.80
N ASN A 19 -10.94 -19.96 3.69
CA ASN A 19 -11.77 -21.05 4.21
C ASN A 19 -11.98 -20.93 5.73
N MET A 20 -10.92 -20.60 6.48
CA MET A 20 -10.99 -20.43 7.92
C MET A 20 -11.94 -19.29 8.30
N MET A 21 -11.80 -18.13 7.65
CA MET A 21 -12.66 -16.98 7.93
C MET A 21 -14.10 -17.23 7.51
N GLU A 22 -14.32 -17.88 6.36
CA GLU A 22 -15.65 -18.27 5.90
C GLU A 22 -16.34 -19.24 6.86
N SER A 23 -15.58 -20.17 7.47
CA SER A 23 -16.12 -21.07 8.50
C SER A 23 -16.60 -20.33 9.75
N GLY A 24 -16.03 -19.15 10.03
CA GLY A 24 -16.46 -18.23 11.08
C GLY A 24 -17.55 -17.24 10.64
N GLY A 25 -18.04 -17.31 9.40
CA GLY A 25 -19.02 -16.37 8.84
C GLY A 25 -18.42 -15.02 8.39
N PHE A 26 -17.10 -14.92 8.29
CA PHE A 26 -16.40 -13.71 7.86
C PHE A 26 -15.89 -13.85 6.43
N LYS A 27 -16.01 -12.79 5.64
CA LYS A 27 -15.48 -12.74 4.26
C LYS A 27 -14.32 -11.77 4.19
N LEU A 28 -13.12 -12.28 3.88
CA LEU A 28 -11.96 -11.44 3.62
C LEU A 28 -12.18 -10.63 2.34
N ALA A 29 -12.12 -9.31 2.46
CA ALA A 29 -12.54 -8.39 1.40
C ALA A 29 -11.41 -7.94 0.48
N LYS A 30 -10.17 -7.80 0.99
CA LYS A 30 -9.05 -7.22 0.23
C LYS A 30 -7.73 -7.94 0.51
N TRP A 31 -7.08 -8.41 -0.56
CA TRP A 31 -5.78 -9.08 -0.54
C TRP A 31 -4.68 -8.20 -1.14
N ALA A 32 -3.50 -8.25 -0.54
CA ALA A 32 -2.36 -7.42 -0.91
C ALA A 32 -1.08 -8.24 -0.81
N SER A 33 -0.26 -8.25 -1.87
CA SER A 33 1.03 -8.96 -1.94
C SER A 33 2.12 -8.01 -2.46
N ASN A 34 3.39 -8.29 -2.16
CA ASN A 34 4.54 -7.65 -2.79
C ASN A 34 4.81 -8.22 -4.19
N ASP A 35 4.46 -9.48 -4.41
CA ASP A 35 4.52 -10.14 -5.71
C ASP A 35 3.13 -10.18 -6.37
N SER A 36 3.01 -9.56 -7.54
CA SER A 36 1.76 -9.46 -8.30
C SER A 36 1.28 -10.82 -8.82
N SER A 37 2.19 -11.78 -9.04
CA SER A 37 1.87 -13.12 -9.52
C SER A 37 1.08 -13.94 -8.49
N VAL A 38 1.22 -13.65 -7.20
CA VAL A 38 0.43 -14.29 -6.13
C VAL A 38 -1.03 -13.85 -6.19
N LEU A 39 -1.30 -12.62 -6.65
CA LEU A 39 -2.64 -12.06 -6.75
C LEU A 39 -3.35 -12.40 -8.07
N SER A 40 -2.68 -13.07 -9.02
CA SER A 40 -3.25 -13.41 -10.33
C SER A 40 -4.59 -14.14 -10.21
N ASP A 41 -4.68 -15.04 -9.23
CA ASP A 41 -5.82 -15.95 -9.03
C ASP A 41 -6.93 -15.30 -8.18
N ILE A 42 -6.68 -14.10 -7.66
CA ILE A 42 -7.63 -13.34 -6.85
C ILE A 42 -8.42 -12.39 -7.75
N ALA A 43 -9.75 -12.39 -7.61
CA ALA A 43 -10.63 -11.48 -8.34
C ALA A 43 -10.25 -10.01 -8.07
N VAL A 44 -10.33 -9.16 -9.10
CA VAL A 44 -9.83 -7.77 -9.05
C VAL A 44 -10.51 -6.94 -7.95
N ASP A 45 -11.80 -7.16 -7.71
CA ASP A 45 -12.60 -6.53 -6.64
C ASP A 45 -12.12 -6.91 -5.24
N LYS A 46 -11.49 -8.09 -5.10
CA LYS A 46 -10.90 -8.57 -3.86
C LYS A 46 -9.42 -8.20 -3.71
N ARG A 47 -8.82 -7.47 -4.65
CA ARG A 47 -7.46 -6.96 -4.52
C ARG A 47 -7.51 -5.64 -3.77
N ALA A 48 -6.60 -5.44 -2.84
CA ALA A 48 -6.43 -4.16 -2.19
C ALA A 48 -6.07 -3.11 -3.24
N THR A 49 -6.90 -2.09 -3.38
CA THR A 49 -6.62 -0.94 -4.23
C THR A 49 -5.37 -0.24 -3.72
N THR A 50 -4.43 0.05 -4.62
CA THR A 50 -3.15 0.72 -4.34
C THR A 50 -3.30 2.18 -3.92
N ASP A 51 -4.47 2.59 -3.42
CA ASP A 51 -4.70 3.93 -2.88
C ASP A 51 -4.11 4.03 -1.47
N ASN A 52 -2.85 3.62 -1.33
CA ASN A 52 -1.96 3.99 -0.25
C ASN A 52 -1.69 5.52 -0.26
N ARG A 53 -2.28 6.30 -1.18
CA ARG A 53 -2.06 7.74 -1.33
C ARG A 53 -2.61 8.56 -0.18
N GLU A 54 -3.46 8.02 0.69
CA GLU A 54 -4.10 8.81 1.75
C GLU A 54 -3.36 8.77 3.09
N ILE A 55 -2.92 7.60 3.56
CA ILE A 55 -2.25 7.46 4.89
C ILE A 55 -0.84 8.06 4.90
N LEU A 56 -0.28 8.29 3.71
CA LEU A 56 1.13 8.56 3.46
C LEU A 56 1.43 10.02 3.07
N ARG A 57 0.40 10.84 2.83
CA ARG A 57 0.56 12.27 2.52
C ARG A 57 0.99 13.11 3.72
N THR A 58 0.51 12.80 4.93
CA THR A 58 0.78 13.63 6.12
C THR A 58 2.27 13.68 6.48
N LEU A 59 3.03 12.63 6.16
CA LEU A 59 4.48 12.54 6.46
C LEU A 59 5.36 12.50 5.21
N GLY A 60 4.78 12.55 4.01
CA GLY A 60 5.51 12.33 2.75
C GLY A 60 6.13 10.94 2.63
N LEU A 61 5.79 9.99 3.50
CA LEU A 61 6.29 8.63 3.46
C LEU A 61 5.53 7.87 2.37
N HIS A 62 6.16 7.21 1.42
CA HIS A 62 5.53 6.40 0.37
C HIS A 62 5.99 4.94 0.48
N CYS A 63 5.05 4.00 0.57
CA CYS A 63 5.34 2.57 0.62
C CYS A 63 5.26 1.97 -0.78
N ASN A 64 6.41 1.57 -1.31
CA ASN A 64 6.51 0.81 -2.55
C ASN A 64 6.42 -0.69 -2.23
N ARG A 65 5.25 -1.28 -2.51
CA ARG A 65 4.97 -2.68 -2.22
C ARG A 65 5.71 -3.66 -3.11
N GLU A 66 6.02 -3.30 -4.35
CA GLU A 66 6.74 -4.19 -5.29
C GLU A 66 8.18 -4.40 -4.85
N ARG A 67 8.79 -3.36 -4.28
CA ARG A 67 10.18 -3.39 -3.81
C ARG A 67 10.32 -3.68 -2.31
N ASP A 68 9.19 -3.77 -1.61
CA ASP A 68 9.14 -3.86 -0.13
C ASP A 68 9.93 -2.72 0.56
N GLU A 69 9.83 -1.51 -0.02
CA GLU A 69 10.63 -0.35 0.39
C GLU A 69 9.72 0.79 0.89
N PHE A 70 10.19 1.49 1.92
CA PHE A 70 9.64 2.79 2.31
C PHE A 70 10.52 3.89 1.72
N THR A 71 9.90 4.79 0.98
CA THR A 71 10.53 5.96 0.36
C THR A 71 9.95 7.23 0.96
N PHE A 72 10.66 8.35 0.86
CA PHE A 72 10.09 9.66 1.20
C PHE A 72 9.93 10.47 -0.08
N VAL A 73 8.71 10.92 -0.33
CA VAL A 73 8.41 11.94 -1.33
C VAL A 73 8.47 13.27 -0.60
N ALA A 74 9.62 13.94 -0.71
CA ALA A 74 9.66 15.36 -0.42
C ALA A 74 8.72 16.05 -1.41
N LEU A 75 7.67 16.70 -0.92
CA LEU A 75 6.88 17.65 -1.70
C LEU A 75 7.77 18.87 -1.94
N ILE A 76 8.79 18.72 -2.78
CA ILE A 76 9.56 19.86 -3.26
C ILE A 76 8.64 20.52 -4.27
N THR A 77 7.87 21.50 -3.82
CA THR A 77 7.27 22.48 -4.72
C THR A 77 8.44 23.11 -5.46
N GLU A 78 8.60 22.71 -6.72
CA GLU A 78 9.52 23.41 -7.59
C GLU A 78 9.18 24.90 -7.51
N ASN A 79 10.21 25.69 -7.18
CA ASN A 79 10.27 27.15 -7.29
C ASN A 79 10.12 28.03 -6.03
N GLU A 80 10.58 27.58 -4.87
CA GLU A 80 10.85 28.49 -3.73
C GLU A 80 12.30 29.03 -3.68
N LYS A 81 12.95 29.24 -4.82
CA LYS A 81 14.29 29.87 -4.84
C LYS A 81 14.34 31.26 -4.16
N ASN A 82 13.18 31.90 -3.94
CA ASN A 82 13.04 33.20 -3.27
C ASN A 82 11.89 33.21 -2.23
N CYS A 83 11.66 32.11 -1.52
CA CYS A 83 10.72 32.14 -0.41
C CYS A 83 11.33 32.93 0.77
N THR A 84 10.70 34.04 1.14
CA THR A 84 11.09 34.84 2.32
C THR A 84 10.06 34.64 3.41
N LYS A 85 10.48 34.77 4.68
CA LYS A 85 9.55 34.68 5.84
C LYS A 85 8.32 35.60 5.69
N ARG A 86 8.46 36.76 5.03
CA ARG A 86 7.35 37.68 4.74
C ARG A 86 6.33 37.12 3.73
N LYS A 87 6.80 36.40 2.71
CA LYS A 87 5.94 35.84 1.66
C LYS A 87 5.00 34.76 2.23
N LEU A 88 5.55 33.90 3.09
CA LEU A 88 4.79 32.83 3.78
C LEU A 88 3.67 33.35 4.68
N ILE A 89 3.85 34.52 5.30
CA ILE A 89 2.86 35.11 6.23
C ILE A 89 1.80 35.91 5.45
N SER A 90 2.10 36.33 4.22
CA SER A 90 1.19 37.17 3.42
C SER A 90 0.18 36.36 2.59
N ASP A 91 0.52 35.11 2.25
CA ASP A 91 -0.32 34.21 1.46
C ASP A 91 -1.23 33.29 2.33
N ALA A 92 -1.23 33.48 3.66
CA ALA A 92 -2.06 32.77 4.64
C ALA A 92 -3.32 33.59 5.00
#